data_AF-A0A7I7MBC9-F1
#
_entry.id   AF-A0A7I7MBC9-F1
#
_cell.length_a   1.000
_cell.length_b   1.000
_cell.length_c   1.000
_cell.angle_alpha   90.00
_cell.angle_beta   90.00
_cell.angle_gamma   90.00
#
_symmetry.space_group_name_H-M   'P 1'
#
loop_
_entity.id
_entity.type
_entity.pdbx_description
1 polymer ?
#
loop_
_entity_poly.entity_id
_entity_poly.type
_entity_poly.pdbx_seq_one_letter_code
_entity_poly.pdbx_strand_id
1 'polypeptide(L)'
;MIHQQDIRRTLSLPRTIPADRLVVALDFARVAPLIGGAWHTRGVRRIATDIDWAVGQGPEVRGTGEALLMAMARRPDALADLTGPGLVVLDRRT
;
A
#
# COMPACT_ATOMS: atom_id res chain seq x y z
N MET A 1 -9.01 8.47 1.04
CA MET A 1 -8.99 7.04 1.41
C MET A 1 -8.13 6.81 2.64
N ILE A 2 -6.85 7.21 2.63
CA ILE A 2 -5.90 7.04 3.76
C ILE A 2 -6.48 7.50 5.10
N HIS A 3 -6.92 8.76 5.24
CA HIS A 3 -7.46 9.27 6.51
C HIS A 3 -8.70 8.52 7.02
N GLN A 4 -9.49 7.95 6.12
CA GLN A 4 -10.61 7.12 6.56
C GLN A 4 -10.13 5.77 7.08
N GLN A 5 -9.07 5.21 6.50
CA GLN A 5 -8.48 3.96 6.97
C GLN A 5 -7.71 4.15 8.28
N ASP A 6 -7.08 5.31 8.51
CA ASP A 6 -6.46 5.66 9.81
C ASP A 6 -7.45 5.44 10.98
N ILE A 7 -8.73 5.80 10.78
CA ILE A 7 -9.80 5.59 11.78
C ILE A 7 -10.28 4.13 11.79
N ARG A 8 -10.57 3.59 10.61
CA ARG A 8 -11.26 2.31 10.48
C ARG A 8 -10.41 1.10 10.86
N ARG A 9 -9.13 1.10 10.49
CA ARG A 9 -8.20 0.00 10.80
C ARG A 9 -8.05 -0.15 12.31
N THR A 10 -7.83 0.96 13.00
CA THR A 10 -7.73 1.01 14.48
C THR A 10 -8.99 0.48 15.17
N LEU A 11 -10.16 0.73 14.59
CA LEU A 11 -11.45 0.27 15.13
C LEU A 11 -11.88 -1.10 14.59
N SER A 12 -11.05 -1.78 13.79
CA SER A 12 -11.41 -3.04 13.12
C SER A 12 -12.73 -2.95 12.33
N LEU A 13 -12.98 -1.80 11.68
CA LEU A 13 -14.19 -1.54 10.89
C LEU A 13 -13.90 -1.76 9.39
N PRO A 14 -14.11 -2.96 8.83
CA PRO A 14 -13.73 -3.25 7.46
C PRO A 14 -14.45 -2.34 6.46
N ARG A 15 -13.83 -2.13 5.30
CA ARG A 15 -14.43 -1.42 4.18
C ARG A 15 -14.01 -2.06 2.88
N THR A 16 -14.99 -2.39 2.04
CA THR A 16 -14.75 -2.66 0.62
C THR A 16 -14.59 -1.34 -0.12
N ILE A 17 -13.42 -1.11 -0.71
CA ILE A 17 -13.17 0.01 -1.61
C ILE A 17 -13.41 -0.50 -3.04
N PRO A 18 -14.27 0.16 -3.85
CA PRO A 18 -14.42 -0.19 -5.25
C PRO A 18 -13.07 -0.21 -5.98
N ALA A 19 -12.83 -1.26 -6.77
CA ALA A 19 -11.54 -1.55 -7.40
C ALA A 19 -11.04 -0.38 -8.27
N ASP A 20 -11.93 0.19 -9.07
CA ASP A 20 -11.69 1.37 -9.92
C ASP A 20 -11.13 2.56 -9.13
N ARG A 21 -11.71 2.84 -7.95
CA ARG A 21 -11.24 3.93 -7.08
C ARG A 21 -9.90 3.58 -6.44
N LEU A 22 -9.71 2.32 -6.05
CA LEU A 22 -8.48 1.88 -5.40
C LEU A 22 -7.28 1.96 -6.34
N VAL A 23 -7.45 1.57 -7.62
CA VAL A 23 -6.43 1.71 -8.67
C VAL A 23 -6.02 3.18 -8.82
N VAL A 24 -6.99 4.09 -8.95
CA VAL A 24 -6.72 5.54 -9.07
C VAL A 24 -5.92 6.07 -7.87
N ALA A 25 -6.29 5.66 -6.65
CA ALA A 25 -5.59 6.08 -5.44
C ALA A 25 -4.16 5.54 -5.36
N LEU A 26 -3.97 4.27 -5.73
CA LEU A 26 -2.65 3.62 -5.78
C LEU A 26 -1.74 4.31 -6.79
N ASP A 27 -2.22 4.57 -8.00
CA ASP A 27 -1.45 5.24 -9.04
C ASP A 27 -1.10 6.66 -8.66
N PHE A 28 -2.06 7.41 -8.09
CA PHE A 28 -1.82 8.75 -7.59
C PHE A 28 -0.78 8.77 -6.47
N ALA A 29 -0.83 7.82 -5.54
CA ALA A 29 0.14 7.73 -4.44
C ALA A 29 1.59 7.49 -4.93
N ARG A 30 1.80 6.96 -6.14
CA ARG A 30 3.15 6.84 -6.73
C ARG A 30 3.71 8.20 -7.15
N VAL A 31 2.86 9.11 -7.61
CA VAL A 31 3.29 10.38 -8.22
C VAL A 31 3.14 11.59 -7.29
N ALA A 32 2.29 11.48 -6.27
CA ALA A 32 2.00 12.56 -5.33
C ALA A 32 3.20 12.83 -4.38
N PRO A 33 3.84 14.01 -4.45
CA PRO A 33 5.01 14.32 -3.62
C PRO A 33 4.71 14.31 -2.12
N LEU A 34 3.54 14.80 -1.71
CA LEU A 34 3.13 14.85 -0.31
C LEU A 34 2.88 13.47 0.31
N ILE A 35 2.56 12.46 -0.51
CA ILE A 35 2.44 11.08 -0.05
C ILE A 35 3.82 10.42 -0.02
N GLY A 36 4.70 10.77 -0.96
CA GLY A 36 6.05 10.20 -1.04
C GLY A 36 6.06 8.72 -1.45
N GLY A 37 4.94 8.18 -1.94
CA GLY A 37 4.75 6.74 -2.10
C GLY A 37 5.79 6.07 -2.99
N ALA A 38 6.21 6.70 -4.09
CA ALA A 38 7.31 6.18 -4.93
C ALA A 38 8.65 6.08 -4.17
N TRP A 39 8.96 7.02 -3.28
CA TRP A 39 10.21 7.01 -2.52
C TRP A 39 10.21 5.88 -1.49
N HIS A 40 9.14 5.78 -0.69
CA HIS A 40 9.04 4.79 0.39
C HIS A 40 9.05 3.36 -0.13
N THR A 41 8.50 3.14 -1.33
CA THR A 41 8.38 1.82 -1.94
C THR A 41 9.37 1.55 -3.07
N ARG A 42 10.47 2.32 -3.13
CA ARG A 42 11.49 2.14 -4.17
C ARG A 42 12.21 0.80 -4.02
N GLY A 43 12.41 0.09 -5.13
CA GLY A 43 13.15 -1.19 -5.13
C GLY A 43 12.37 -2.40 -4.62
N VAL A 44 11.04 -2.30 -4.56
CA VAL A 44 10.15 -3.46 -4.42
C VAL A 44 9.13 -3.52 -5.55
N ARG A 45 8.68 -4.72 -5.87
CA ARG A 45 7.51 -4.96 -6.73
C ARG A 45 6.29 -5.13 -5.84
N ARG A 46 5.32 -4.22 -5.92
CA ARG A 46 4.06 -4.29 -5.18
C ARG A 46 3.02 -4.98 -6.04
N ILE A 47 2.27 -5.91 -5.47
CA ILE A 47 1.26 -6.71 -6.18
C ILE A 47 0.00 -6.76 -5.31
N ALA A 48 -1.08 -6.16 -5.79
CA ALA A 48 -2.37 -6.26 -5.14
C ALA A 48 -2.93 -7.67 -5.34
N THR A 49 -3.56 -8.23 -4.30
CA THR A 49 -4.13 -9.59 -4.33
C THR A 49 -5.64 -9.61 -4.61
N ASP A 50 -6.30 -8.45 -4.51
CA ASP A 50 -7.74 -8.25 -4.61
C ASP A 50 -8.17 -7.49 -5.87
N ILE A 51 -7.20 -6.93 -6.62
CA ILE A 51 -7.39 -6.19 -7.87
C ILE A 51 -6.23 -6.47 -8.83
N ASP A 52 -6.44 -6.30 -10.13
CA ASP A 52 -5.39 -6.42 -11.14
C ASP A 52 -4.47 -5.18 -11.15
N TRP A 53 -3.57 -5.13 -10.17
CA TRP A 53 -2.61 -4.04 -10.03
C TRP A 53 -1.26 -4.55 -9.54
N ALA A 54 -0.20 -4.30 -10.32
CA ALA A 54 1.16 -4.63 -9.94
C ALA A 54 2.15 -3.63 -10.55
N VAL A 55 3.04 -3.07 -9.71
CA VAL A 55 4.00 -2.04 -10.15
C VAL A 55 5.32 -2.11 -9.40
N GLY A 56 6.36 -1.56 -10.03
CA GLY A 56 7.71 -1.52 -9.47
C GLY A 56 8.52 -2.76 -9.83
N GLN A 57 9.72 -2.83 -9.27
CA GLN A 57 10.74 -3.82 -9.58
C GLN A 57 11.48 -4.20 -8.30
N GLY A 58 11.94 -5.45 -8.21
CA GLY A 58 12.62 -5.99 -7.03
C GLY A 58 11.78 -7.07 -6.31
N PRO A 59 12.16 -7.42 -5.07
CA PRO A 59 11.45 -8.42 -4.28
C PRO A 59 9.96 -8.08 -4.11
N GLU A 60 9.12 -9.10 -4.11
CA GLU A 60 7.66 -8.92 -4.07
C GLU A 60 7.16 -8.51 -2.68
N VAL A 61 6.20 -7.60 -2.68
CA VAL A 61 5.33 -7.28 -1.55
C VAL A 61 3.89 -7.46 -2.03
N ARG A 62 3.15 -8.36 -1.36
CA ARG A 62 1.81 -8.78 -1.74
C ARG A 62 0.82 -8.53 -0.62
N GLY A 63 -0.38 -8.10 -0.96
CA GLY A 63 -1.49 -7.90 -0.03
C GLY A 63 -2.63 -7.14 -0.73
N THR A 64 -3.65 -6.72 0.01
CA THR A 64 -4.74 -5.93 -0.58
C THR A 64 -4.21 -4.61 -1.12
N GLY A 65 -4.85 -4.07 -2.16
CA GLY A 65 -4.52 -2.75 -2.67
C GLY A 65 -4.66 -1.66 -1.59
N GLU A 66 -5.56 -1.85 -0.62
CA GLU A 66 -5.70 -0.97 0.53
C GLU A 66 -4.46 -1.01 1.43
N ALA A 67 -3.97 -2.19 1.83
CA ALA A 67 -2.77 -2.32 2.64
C ALA A 67 -1.53 -1.76 1.92
N LEU A 68 -1.42 -1.99 0.60
CA LEU A 68 -0.34 -1.41 -0.21
C LEU A 68 -0.41 0.12 -0.26
N LEU A 69 -1.60 0.70 -0.38
CA LEU A 69 -1.79 2.15 -0.34
C LEU A 69 -1.40 2.74 1.03
N MET A 70 -1.77 2.07 2.11
CA MET A 70 -1.44 2.49 3.47
C MET A 70 0.06 2.40 3.74
N ALA A 71 0.72 1.33 3.30
CA ALA A 71 2.17 1.21 3.37
C ALA A 71 2.89 2.28 2.54
N MET A 72 2.40 2.59 1.33
CA MET A 72 2.91 3.70 0.51
C MET A 72 2.79 5.06 1.22
N ALA A 73 1.76 5.24 2.05
CA ALA A 73 1.52 6.43 2.86
C ALA A 73 2.18 6.39 4.25
N ARG A 74 3.15 5.49 4.47
CA ARG A 74 3.89 5.30 5.73
C ARG A 74 3.00 5.01 6.95
N ARG A 75 2.09 4.06 6.80
CA ARG A 75 1.30 3.52 7.91
C ARG A 75 1.80 2.11 8.26
N PRO A 76 2.70 1.97 9.26
CA PRO A 76 3.38 0.70 9.55
C PRO A 76 2.44 -0.42 9.96
N ASP A 77 1.30 -0.10 10.55
CA ASP A 77 0.26 -1.08 10.91
C ASP A 77 -0.23 -1.88 9.69
N ALA A 78 -0.16 -1.30 8.48
CA ALA A 78 -0.51 -1.99 7.25
C ALA A 78 0.53 -3.02 6.81
N LEU A 79 1.76 -2.99 7.32
CA LEU A 79 2.79 -3.99 6.97
C LEU A 79 2.41 -5.38 7.48
N ALA A 80 1.62 -5.48 8.56
CA ALA A 80 1.11 -6.75 9.07
C ALA A 80 0.14 -7.46 8.10
N ASP A 81 -0.49 -6.70 7.19
CA ASP A 81 -1.39 -7.23 6.17
C ASP A 81 -0.67 -7.55 4.85
N LEU A 82 0.65 -7.31 4.80
CA LEU A 82 1.47 -7.55 3.64
C LEU A 82 2.32 -8.80 3.85
N THR A 83 2.76 -9.40 2.75
CA THR A 83 3.63 -10.58 2.72
C THR A 83 4.67 -10.46 1.63
N GLY A 84 5.71 -11.30 1.69
CA GLY A 84 6.71 -11.43 0.65
C GLY A 84 8.08 -10.83 1.01
N PRO A 85 9.12 -11.18 0.22
CA PRO A 85 10.50 -10.87 0.56
C PRO A 85 10.82 -9.36 0.52
N GLY A 86 10.00 -8.54 -0.15
CA GLY A 86 10.19 -7.09 -0.18
C GLY A 86 9.79 -6.36 1.09
N LEU A 87 9.13 -7.03 2.06
CA LEU A 87 8.73 -6.40 3.31
C LEU A 87 9.92 -5.86 4.10
N VAL A 88 11.04 -6.59 4.12
CA VAL A 88 12.27 -6.14 4.79
C VAL A 88 12.77 -4.79 4.26
N VAL A 89 12.47 -4.47 2.99
CA VAL A 89 12.85 -3.21 2.36
C VAL A 89 11.90 -2.08 2.77
N LEU A 90 10.60 -2.38 2.90
CA LEU A 90 9.58 -1.41 3.34
C LEU A 90 9.71 -1.09 4.83
N ASP A 91 9.93 -2.11 5.66
CA ASP A 91 10.05 -1.99 7.11
C ASP A 91 11.22 -1.07 7.51
N ARG A 92 12.36 -1.17 6.82
CA ARG A 92 13.53 -0.28 7.04
C ARG A 92 13.30 1.20 6.74
N ARG A 93 12.18 1.58 6.13
CA ARG A 93 11.88 2.95 5.68
C ARG A 93 10.63 3.53 6.31
N THR A 94 9.93 2.76 7.12
CA THR A 94 8.70 3.19 7.76
C THR A 94 9.05 3.83 9.09
#